data_AF-A0A1G6QQW2-F1
#
_entry.id   AF-A0A1G6QQW2-F1
#
_cell.length_a   1.000
_cell.length_b   1.000
_cell.length_c   1.000
_cell.angle_alpha   90.00
_cell.angle_beta   90.00
_cell.angle_gamma   90.00
#
_symmetry.space_group_name_H-M   'P 1'
#
loop_
_entity.id
_entity.type
_entity.pdbx_description
1 polymer ?
#
loop_
_entity_poly.entity_id
_entity_poly.type
_entity_poly.pdbx_seq_one_letter_code
_entity_poly.pdbx_strand_id
1 'polypeptide(L)'
;MALEASAPDETSELERILAALDDDGCREIIAVLETPKTATEIAATADLPLSTTYRKLDQLTKAGLVSEPLGVRQGRHQTSRYVIDFNRITIGLNDDDETFRIDVERSSGRSLGIWSNAGRDG
;
A
#
# COMPACT_ATOMS: atom_id res chain seq x y z
N MET A 1 15.65 -35.57 7.68
CA MET A 1 15.64 -34.34 6.86
C MET A 1 14.20 -33.86 6.82
N ALA A 2 13.89 -32.81 7.57
CA ALA A 2 12.62 -32.12 7.44
C ALA A 2 12.77 -31.13 6.29
N LEU A 3 11.98 -31.31 5.23
CA LEU A 3 11.73 -30.25 4.27
C LEU A 3 10.92 -29.21 5.05
N GLU A 4 11.61 -28.16 5.51
CA GLU A 4 10.98 -26.93 6.00
C GLU A 4 10.01 -26.49 4.91
N ALA A 5 8.72 -26.68 5.12
CA ALA A 5 7.70 -26.14 4.25
C ALA A 5 7.88 -24.62 4.30
N SER A 6 8.42 -24.04 3.23
CA SER A 6 8.35 -22.60 2.98
C SER A 6 6.93 -22.17 3.29
N ALA A 7 6.76 -21.29 4.28
CA ALA A 7 5.47 -20.84 4.73
C ALA A 7 4.66 -20.40 3.49
N PRO A 8 3.54 -21.07 3.14
CA PRO A 8 2.84 -20.84 1.88
C PRO A 8 2.25 -19.42 1.75
N ASP A 9 2.45 -18.56 2.73
CA ASP A 9 1.96 -17.19 2.81
C ASP A 9 3.03 -16.14 2.44
N GLU A 10 4.30 -16.34 2.82
CA GLU A 10 5.36 -15.33 2.62
C GLU A 10 5.74 -15.16 1.15
N THR A 11 5.86 -16.27 0.41
CA THR A 11 6.17 -16.23 -1.04
C THR A 11 5.03 -15.57 -1.82
N SER A 12 3.78 -15.78 -1.40
CA SER A 12 2.58 -15.18 -2.02
C SER A 12 2.43 -13.69 -1.71
N GLU A 13 2.83 -13.24 -0.51
CA GLU A 13 2.91 -11.82 -0.17
C GLU A 13 4.01 -11.12 -0.99
N LEU A 14 5.18 -11.76 -1.11
CA LEU A 14 6.31 -11.26 -1.88
C LEU A 14 5.95 -11.02 -3.36
N GLU A 15 5.34 -12.02 -3.99
CA GLU A 15 4.90 -11.94 -5.38
C GLU A 15 3.91 -10.78 -5.60
N ARG A 16 3.00 -10.55 -4.65
CA ARG A 16 2.04 -9.43 -4.72
C ARG A 16 2.73 -8.08 -4.60
N ILE A 17 3.71 -7.93 -3.71
CA ILE A 17 4.48 -6.70 -3.56
C ILE A 17 5.28 -6.41 -4.82
N LEU A 18 6.01 -7.40 -5.35
CA LEU A 18 6.81 -7.24 -6.57
C LEU A 18 5.93 -6.93 -7.78
N ALA A 19 4.80 -7.63 -7.95
CA ALA A 19 3.87 -7.35 -9.03
C ALA A 19 3.25 -5.94 -8.94
N ALA A 20 3.01 -5.45 -7.72
CA ALA A 20 2.54 -4.08 -7.52
C ALA A 20 3.64 -3.04 -7.82
N LEU A 21 4.90 -3.31 -7.45
CA LEU A 21 6.01 -2.39 -7.72
C LEU A 21 6.47 -2.41 -9.18
N ASP A 22 6.29 -3.50 -9.91
CA ASP A 22 6.56 -3.56 -11.35
C ASP A 22 5.60 -2.67 -12.16
N ASP A 23 4.40 -2.43 -11.64
CA ASP A 23 3.38 -1.63 -12.30
C ASP A 23 3.60 -0.11 -12.13
N ASP A 24 3.74 0.61 -13.24
CA ASP A 24 3.96 2.07 -13.24
C ASP A 24 2.83 2.82 -12.53
N GLY A 25 1.57 2.46 -12.78
CA GLY A 25 0.41 3.14 -12.18
C GLY A 25 0.32 2.91 -10.66
N CYS A 26 0.72 1.74 -10.18
CA CYS A 26 0.87 1.51 -8.74
C CYS A 26 1.95 2.42 -8.13
N ARG A 27 3.12 2.55 -8.79
CA ARG A 27 4.20 3.43 -8.34
C ARG A 27 3.79 4.91 -8.33
N GLU A 28 3.06 5.36 -9.33
CA GLU A 28 2.49 6.72 -9.39
C GLU A 28 1.51 6.96 -8.24
N ILE A 29 0.60 6.00 -7.98
CA ILE A 29 -0.33 6.10 -6.85
C ILE A 29 0.42 6.17 -5.51
N ILE A 30 1.48 5.37 -5.33
CA ILE A 30 2.31 5.44 -4.13
C ILE A 30 2.92 6.84 -3.97
N ALA A 31 3.46 7.40 -5.05
CA ALA A 31 4.11 8.71 -5.03
C ALA A 31 3.16 9.86 -4.68
N VAL A 32 1.88 9.77 -5.06
CA VAL A 32 0.89 10.84 -4.75
C VAL A 32 0.23 10.68 -3.38
N LEU A 33 0.38 9.54 -2.71
CA LEU A 33 -0.24 9.24 -1.41
C LEU A 33 0.57 9.74 -0.20
N GLU A 34 1.13 10.95 -0.29
CA GLU A 34 1.80 11.63 0.84
C GLU A 34 0.83 11.95 1.99
N THR A 35 -0.44 12.19 1.65
CA THR A 35 -1.55 12.42 2.59
C THR A 35 -2.74 11.52 2.23
N PRO A 36 -3.69 11.26 3.16
CA PRO A 36 -4.89 10.50 2.86
C PRO A 36 -5.68 11.14 1.72
N LYS A 37 -5.93 10.38 0.66
CA LYS A 37 -6.67 10.85 -0.53
C LYS A 37 -7.76 9.87 -0.93
N THR A 38 -8.84 10.38 -1.49
CA THR A 38 -9.90 9.59 -2.10
C THR A 38 -9.47 9.04 -3.45
N ALA A 39 -10.10 7.97 -3.94
CA ALA A 39 -9.79 7.41 -5.26
C ALA A 39 -9.88 8.47 -6.39
N THR A 40 -10.81 9.42 -6.28
CA THR A 40 -10.95 10.53 -7.24
C THR A 40 -9.81 11.53 -7.18
N GLU A 41 -9.32 11.87 -5.98
CA GLU A 41 -8.16 12.76 -5.82
C GLU A 41 -6.88 12.10 -6.31
N ILE A 42 -6.73 10.79 -6.07
CA ILE A 42 -5.61 9.99 -6.56
C ILE A 42 -5.63 9.96 -8.09
N ALA A 43 -6.77 9.63 -8.70
CA ALA A 43 -6.93 9.59 -10.15
C ALA A 43 -6.54 10.94 -10.81
N ALA A 44 -6.99 12.05 -10.21
CA ALA A 44 -6.67 13.38 -10.71
C ALA A 44 -5.19 13.74 -10.53
N THR A 45 -4.56 13.36 -9.40
CA THR A 45 -3.16 13.73 -9.12
C THR A 45 -2.17 12.87 -9.91
N ALA A 46 -2.47 11.57 -10.05
CA ALA A 46 -1.66 10.61 -10.80
C ALA A 46 -1.94 10.65 -12.32
N ASP A 47 -2.88 11.47 -12.78
CA ASP A 47 -3.34 11.53 -14.18
C ASP A 47 -3.76 10.16 -14.74
N LEU A 48 -4.49 9.39 -13.92
CA LEU A 48 -4.97 8.06 -14.25
C LEU A 48 -6.49 8.05 -14.44
N PRO A 49 -7.03 7.24 -15.38
CA PRO A 49 -8.46 6.98 -15.43
C PRO A 49 -8.95 6.39 -14.11
N LEU A 50 -10.16 6.79 -13.67
CA LEU A 50 -10.70 6.36 -12.38
C LEU A 50 -10.85 4.83 -12.27
N SER A 51 -11.25 4.16 -13.36
CA SER A 51 -11.34 2.69 -13.42
C SER A 51 -9.97 2.02 -13.24
N THR A 52 -8.92 2.60 -13.85
CA THR A 52 -7.54 2.15 -13.66
C THR A 52 -7.11 2.35 -12.22
N THR A 53 -7.39 3.52 -11.66
CA THR A 53 -7.07 3.87 -10.26
C THR A 53 -7.65 2.86 -9.28
N TYR A 54 -8.94 2.53 -9.39
CA TYR A 54 -9.56 1.50 -8.52
C TYR A 54 -8.89 0.13 -8.65
N ARG A 55 -8.55 -0.29 -9.87
CA ARG A 55 -7.84 -1.55 -10.10
C ARG A 55 -6.46 -1.56 -9.44
N LYS A 56 -5.71 -0.45 -9.51
CA LYS A 56 -4.39 -0.32 -8.89
C LYS A 56 -4.48 -0.25 -7.36
N LEU A 57 -5.46 0.47 -6.83
CA LEU A 57 -5.71 0.51 -5.38
C LEU A 57 -6.05 -0.87 -4.81
N ASP A 58 -6.84 -1.68 -5.52
CA ASP A 58 -7.09 -3.08 -5.14
C ASP A 58 -5.81 -3.92 -5.13
N GLN A 59 -4.93 -3.75 -6.13
CA GLN A 59 -3.63 -4.43 -6.17
C GLN A 59 -2.74 -4.03 -4.98
N LEU A 60 -2.61 -2.72 -4.73
CA LEU A 60 -1.82 -2.18 -3.62
C LEU A 60 -2.37 -2.59 -2.24
N THR A 61 -3.70 -2.66 -2.11
CA THR A 61 -4.37 -3.12 -0.88
C THR A 61 -4.13 -4.60 -0.64
N LYS A 62 -4.23 -5.43 -1.69
CA LYS A 62 -3.90 -6.86 -1.61
C LYS A 62 -2.43 -7.13 -1.30
N ALA A 63 -1.53 -6.22 -1.68
CA ALA A 63 -0.11 -6.27 -1.34
C ALA A 63 0.20 -5.66 0.05
N GLY A 64 -0.80 -5.12 0.75
CA GLY A 64 -0.64 -4.43 2.04
C GLY A 64 0.19 -3.15 1.95
N LEU A 65 0.41 -2.58 0.76
CA LEU A 65 1.18 -1.35 0.57
C LEU A 65 0.32 -0.10 0.80
N VAL A 66 -0.99 -0.23 0.58
CA VAL A 66 -1.99 0.80 0.81
C VAL A 66 -3.08 0.23 1.70
N SER A 67 -3.57 1.05 2.62
CA SER A 67 -4.72 0.76 3.46
C SER A 67 -5.85 1.74 3.15
N GLU A 68 -7.09 1.24 3.13
CA GLU A 68 -8.30 2.05 3.16
C GLU A 68 -8.69 2.23 4.64
N PRO A 69 -8.46 3.40 5.29
CA PRO A 69 -8.84 3.57 6.68
C PRO A 69 -10.34 3.35 6.82
N LEU A 70 -10.71 2.35 7.62
CA LEU A 70 -12.09 2.04 7.95
C LEU A 70 -12.73 3.25 8.65
N GLY A 71 -13.45 4.07 7.87
CA GLY A 71 -14.47 4.97 8.35
C GLY A 71 -13.99 6.27 8.99
N VAL A 72 -13.59 7.25 8.18
CA VAL A 72 -13.78 8.66 8.56
C VAL A 72 -15.17 9.06 8.08
N ARG A 73 -16.17 8.94 8.96
CA ARG A 73 -17.57 9.30 8.68
C ARG A 73 -17.73 10.82 8.75
N GLN A 74 -17.70 11.49 7.60
CA GLN A 74 -18.06 12.90 7.45
C GLN A 74 -19.24 12.99 6.47
N GLY A 75 -20.47 13.01 6.99
CA GLY A 75 -21.68 13.28 6.19
C GLY A 75 -22.34 12.10 5.48
N ARG A 76 -23.21 12.40 4.49
CA ARG A 76 -24.18 11.49 3.84
C ARG A 76 -23.63 10.75 2.61
N HIS A 77 -22.43 11.11 2.14
CA HIS A 77 -21.70 10.40 1.08
C HIS A 77 -20.38 9.87 1.65
N GLN A 78 -20.26 8.55 1.72
CA GLN A 78 -19.04 7.87 2.15
C GLN A 78 -18.01 8.00 1.03
N THR A 79 -16.89 8.68 1.27
CA THR A 79 -15.76 8.63 0.34
C THR A 79 -14.56 8.07 1.05
N SER A 80 -14.25 6.81 0.72
CA SER A 80 -13.07 6.12 1.19
C SER A 80 -11.81 6.91 0.86
N ARG A 81 -10.94 7.07 1.86
CA ARG A 81 -9.60 7.61 1.68
C ARG A 81 -8.61 6.45 1.71
N TYR A 82 -7.46 6.62 1.11
CA TYR A 82 -6.38 5.64 1.05
C TYR A 82 -5.12 6.26 1.64
N VAL A 83 -4.31 5.43 2.30
CA VAL A 83 -3.04 5.84 2.93
C VAL A 83 -1.96 4.79 2.67
N ILE A 84 -0.70 5.23 2.59
CA ILE A 84 0.46 4.32 2.56
C ILE A 84 0.60 3.61 3.91
N ASP A 85 0.86 2.30 3.87
CA ASP A 85 0.99 1.44 5.05
C ASP A 85 2.42 0.93 5.29
N PHE A 86 3.40 1.51 4.60
CA PHE A 86 4.82 1.20 4.78
C PHE A 86 5.69 2.47 4.75
N ASN A 87 6.85 2.42 5.38
CA ASN A 87 7.85 3.48 5.33
C ASN A 87 9.00 3.14 4.38
N ARG A 88 9.35 1.85 4.29
CA ARG A 88 10.51 1.40 3.52
C ARG A 88 10.34 -0.04 3.06
N ILE A 89 10.79 -0.30 1.83
CA ILE A 89 10.95 -1.64 1.28
C ILE A 89 12.44 -1.81 0.95
N THR A 90 13.05 -2.86 1.47
CA THR A 90 14.46 -3.18 1.21
C THR A 90 14.54 -4.52 0.50
N ILE A 91 15.21 -4.55 -0.65
CA ILE A 91 15.45 -5.76 -1.44
C ILE A 91 16.95 -6.04 -1.39
N GLY A 92 17.33 -7.25 -0.97
CA GLY A 92 18.73 -7.62 -0.83
C GLY A 92 18.99 -9.08 -1.15
N LEU A 93 20.24 -9.36 -1.51
CA LEU A 93 20.80 -10.70 -1.56
C LEU A 93 21.82 -10.79 -0.44
N ASN A 94 21.74 -11.81 0.40
CA ASN A 94 22.76 -12.05 1.41
C ASN A 94 23.89 -12.87 0.79
N ASP A 95 25.11 -12.34 0.85
CA ASP A 95 26.30 -12.92 0.22
C ASP A 95 26.72 -14.26 0.88
N ASP A 96 26.37 -14.47 2.15
CA ASP A 96 26.80 -15.67 2.90
C ASP A 96 25.94 -16.91 2.62
N ASP A 97 24.65 -16.72 2.33
CA ASP A 97 23.67 -17.81 2.12
C ASP A 97 22.96 -17.73 0.76
N GLU A 98 23.39 -16.83 -0.14
CA GLU A 98 22.80 -16.52 -1.45
C GLU A 98 21.27 -16.31 -1.38
N THR A 99 20.76 -15.89 -0.22
CA THR A 99 19.31 -15.84 0.00
C THR A 99 18.77 -14.46 -0.35
N PHE A 100 17.84 -14.44 -1.30
CA PHE A 100 17.08 -13.26 -1.67
C PHE A 100 16.06 -12.92 -0.57
N ARG A 101 16.08 -11.69 -0.07
CA ARG A 101 15.20 -11.22 1.00
C ARG A 101 14.56 -9.89 0.64
N ILE A 102 13.29 -9.75 1.00
CA ILE A 102 12.57 -8.49 0.98
C ILE A 102 12.08 -8.21 2.40
N ASP A 103 12.41 -7.02 2.90
CA ASP A 103 11.96 -6.51 4.19
C ASP A 103 11.05 -5.31 3.95
N VAL A 104 9.86 -5.33 4.57
CA VAL A 104 8.91 -4.22 4.53
C VAL A 104 8.75 -3.64 5.92
N GLU A 105 9.30 -2.45 6.10
CA GLU A 105 9.09 -1.68 7.32
C GLU A 105 7.72 -1.02 7.26
N ARG A 106 6.75 -1.63 7.94
CA ARG A 106 5.37 -1.15 8.00
C ARG A 106 5.26 0.16 8.78
N SER A 107 4.34 1.00 8.37
CA SER A 107 4.01 2.23 9.10
C SER A 107 3.37 1.85 10.42
N SER A 108 4.11 1.87 11.54
CA SER A 108 3.50 1.73 12.87
C SER A 108 2.33 2.72 12.94
N GLY A 109 1.13 2.28 13.32
CA GLY A 109 -0.19 2.94 13.11
C GLY A 109 -0.37 4.40 13.60
N ARG A 110 0.71 5.09 13.95
CA ARG A 110 0.84 6.53 14.16
C ARG A 110 0.32 7.34 12.97
N SER A 111 0.47 6.89 11.72
CA SER A 111 -0.11 7.57 10.56
C SER A 111 -1.65 7.62 10.66
N LEU A 112 -2.32 6.49 10.89
CA LEU A 112 -3.79 6.45 11.03
C LEU A 112 -4.31 7.30 12.19
N GLY A 113 -3.58 7.35 13.33
CA GLY A 113 -3.93 8.20 14.48
C GLY A 113 -3.83 9.70 14.21
N ILE A 114 -2.85 10.14 13.41
CA ILE A 114 -2.68 11.55 13.04
C ILE A 114 -3.81 12.01 12.11
N TRP A 115 -4.20 11.16 11.15
CA TRP A 115 -5.26 11.48 10.18
C TRP A 115 -6.68 11.30 10.71
N SER A 116 -6.87 10.53 11.78
CA SER A 116 -8.14 10.43 12.52
C SER A 116 -8.60 11.80 13.06
N ASN A 117 -7.66 12.70 13.35
CA ASN A 117 -7.94 14.01 13.94
C ASN A 117 -7.91 15.17 12.92
N ALA A 118 -7.32 14.96 11.74
CA ALA A 118 -7.19 15.98 10.70
C ALA A 118 -8.47 16.22 9.88
N GLY A 119 -9.53 15.44 10.11
CA GLY A 119 -10.83 15.68 9.49
C GLY A 119 -11.62 16.84 10.10
N ARG A 120 -11.08 17.60 11.06
CA ARG A 120 -11.86 18.59 11.84
C ARG A 120 -11.86 20.02 11.30
N ASP A 121 -11.03 20.38 10.34
CA ASP A 121 -11.01 21.73 9.78
C ASP A 121 -11.13 21.69 8.25
N GLY A 122 -12.20 22.30 7.72
CA GLY A 122 -12.46 22.48 6.29
C GLY A 122 -13.94 22.49 5.96
#